data_AF-A0A9E2Z706-F1
#
_entry.id   AF-A0A9E2Z706-F1
#
_cell.length_a   1.000
_cell.length_b   1.000
_cell.length_c   1.000
_cell.angle_alpha   90.00
_cell.angle_beta   90.00
_cell.angle_gamma   90.00
#
_symmetry.space_group_name_H-M   'P 1'
#
loop_
_entity.id
_entity.type
_entity.pdbx_description
1 polymer ?
#
loop_
_entity_poly.entity_id
_entity_poly.type
_entity_poly.pdbx_seq_one_letter_code
_entity_poly.pdbx_strand_id
1 'polypeptide(L)'
;MSRRTAAKRAVRTADGVNPRQPCPCGSGRRYKACHGSAHGVADAIVTRPFEGLAAEPELIALREFVPSATAALPLAGTPRRPVTLATVLPMAAAALVRSDGAAFVGLQVQTRSGDLSRDVARAVQWALTAEPGEALSVVDTDDEVTTRLQDLLRADEPLQPQLHDDFAWWLPDGDQPTGDVALSLERANAAVMPSVRVSGSGVHAAYWVDAGDKAHLRWVRPEPEEQLLVAMARLAARDELNLGEGSRYV
;
A
#
# COMPACT_ATOMS: atom_id res chain seq x y z
N MET A 1 -34.91 32.57 -37.82
CA MET A 1 -34.87 31.18 -37.32
C MET A 1 -33.88 31.09 -36.16
N SER A 2 -34.32 31.42 -34.94
CA SER A 2 -33.44 31.40 -33.75
C SER A 2 -33.60 30.05 -33.04
N ARG A 3 -32.60 29.17 -33.13
CA ARG A 3 -32.59 27.87 -32.43
C ARG A 3 -32.18 28.11 -30.97
N ARG A 4 -33.16 28.06 -30.06
CA ARG A 4 -32.91 28.00 -28.61
C ARG A 4 -32.22 26.68 -28.28
N THR A 5 -31.00 26.76 -27.76
CA THR A 5 -30.27 25.63 -27.19
C THR A 5 -30.96 25.20 -25.89
N ALA A 6 -31.55 24.01 -25.88
CA ALA A 6 -32.18 23.46 -24.67
C ALA A 6 -31.11 23.20 -23.60
N ALA A 7 -31.24 23.88 -22.45
CA ALA A 7 -30.43 23.61 -21.28
C ALA A 7 -30.69 22.17 -20.81
N LYS A 8 -29.68 21.28 -20.94
CA LYS A 8 -29.73 19.92 -20.39
C LYS A 8 -29.82 20.01 -18.87
N ARG A 9 -31.03 19.76 -18.35
CA ARG A 9 -31.33 19.66 -16.92
C ARG A 9 -30.42 18.60 -16.29
N ALA A 10 -29.65 19.00 -15.28
CA ALA A 10 -28.76 18.09 -14.57
C ALA A 10 -29.61 17.03 -13.85
N VAL A 11 -29.42 15.76 -14.22
CA VAL A 11 -30.00 14.62 -13.52
C VAL A 11 -29.31 14.54 -12.15
N ARG A 12 -30.05 14.83 -11.08
CA ARG A 12 -29.65 14.51 -9.71
C ARG A 12 -29.84 13.01 -9.51
N THR A 13 -28.81 12.30 -9.05
CA THR A 13 -28.95 10.93 -8.56
C THR A 13 -29.74 10.94 -7.24
N ALA A 14 -30.34 9.81 -6.86
CA ALA A 14 -31.24 9.69 -5.71
C ALA A 14 -30.62 10.18 -4.38
N ASP A 15 -29.30 10.14 -4.26
CA ASP A 15 -28.55 10.49 -3.04
C ASP A 15 -28.14 11.98 -2.95
N GLY A 16 -28.65 12.85 -3.83
CA GLY A 16 -28.36 14.30 -3.79
C GLY A 16 -26.95 14.69 -4.24
N VAL A 17 -26.09 13.72 -4.55
CA VAL A 17 -24.72 13.90 -5.02
C VAL A 17 -24.69 14.43 -6.46
N ASN A 18 -23.90 15.48 -6.72
CA ASN A 18 -23.73 16.01 -8.08
C ASN A 18 -22.87 15.05 -8.92
N PRO A 19 -23.37 14.47 -10.04
CA PRO A 19 -22.61 13.48 -10.80
C PRO A 19 -21.31 14.02 -11.42
N ARG A 20 -21.12 15.34 -11.47
CA ARG A 20 -19.90 15.98 -11.99
C ARG A 20 -18.93 16.42 -10.90
N GLN A 21 -19.27 16.31 -9.61
CA GLN A 21 -18.35 16.67 -8.53
C GLN A 21 -17.18 15.68 -8.46
N PRO A 22 -16.03 16.09 -7.87
CA PRO A 22 -14.95 15.16 -7.53
C PRO A 22 -15.49 13.98 -6.70
N CYS A 23 -15.08 12.75 -7.03
CA CYS A 23 -15.50 11.58 -6.27
C CYS A 23 -14.93 11.67 -4.84
N PRO A 24 -15.75 11.54 -3.79
CA PRO A 24 -15.24 11.49 -2.42
C PRO A 24 -14.46 10.19 -2.13
N CYS A 25 -14.48 9.22 -3.05
CA CYS A 25 -13.78 7.94 -2.95
C CYS A 25 -12.25 8.01 -3.13
N GLY A 26 -11.67 9.19 -3.38
CA GLY A 26 -10.21 9.34 -3.56
C GLY A 26 -9.66 8.87 -4.91
N SER A 27 -10.52 8.51 -5.87
CA SER A 27 -10.11 8.03 -7.20
C SER A 27 -9.54 9.12 -8.14
N GLY A 28 -9.62 10.40 -7.76
CA GLY A 28 -9.29 11.54 -8.63
C GLY A 28 -10.28 11.78 -9.78
N ARG A 29 -11.34 10.97 -9.92
CA ARG A 29 -12.33 11.07 -11.02
C ARG A 29 -13.60 11.81 -10.57
N ARG A 30 -14.52 12.06 -11.52
CA ARG A 30 -15.87 12.60 -11.23
C ARG A 30 -16.80 11.52 -10.70
N TYR A 31 -17.74 11.88 -9.81
CA TYR A 31 -18.68 10.94 -9.18
C TYR A 31 -19.38 10.00 -10.17
N LYS A 32 -19.90 10.50 -11.31
CA LYS A 32 -20.54 9.67 -12.34
C LYS A 32 -19.58 8.65 -12.98
N ALA A 33 -18.31 8.99 -13.11
CA ALA A 33 -17.33 8.08 -13.70
C ALA A 33 -16.94 6.96 -12.74
N CYS A 34 -17.13 7.16 -11.43
CA CYS A 34 -16.97 6.13 -10.41
C CYS A 34 -18.28 5.36 -10.22
N HIS A 35 -19.40 6.03 -9.95
CA HIS A 35 -20.65 5.42 -9.46
C HIS A 35 -21.83 5.52 -10.44
N GLY A 36 -21.58 5.85 -11.72
CA GLY A 36 -22.64 6.14 -12.69
C GLY A 36 -22.95 5.03 -13.70
N SER A 37 -22.35 3.84 -13.58
CA SER A 37 -22.68 2.68 -14.40
C SER A 37 -23.63 1.74 -13.66
N ALA A 38 -24.51 1.06 -14.41
CA ALA A 38 -25.50 0.09 -13.87
C ALA A 38 -24.85 -1.22 -13.34
N HIS A 39 -23.52 -1.28 -13.31
CA HIS A 39 -22.72 -2.42 -12.90
C HIS A 39 -21.68 -2.00 -11.84
N GLY A 40 -22.04 -1.06 -10.95
CA GLY A 40 -21.30 -0.69 -9.73
C GLY A 40 -19.80 -1.04 -9.70
N VAL A 41 -18.95 -0.05 -10.01
CA VAL A 41 -17.53 0.14 -9.62
C VAL A 41 -16.56 -1.04 -9.40
N ALA A 42 -16.75 -2.23 -9.96
CA ALA A 42 -15.76 -3.30 -9.77
C ALA A 42 -14.33 -3.00 -10.32
N ASP A 43 -14.13 -1.92 -11.11
CA ASP A 43 -12.91 -1.71 -11.92
C ASP A 43 -12.25 -0.32 -11.84
N ALA A 44 -12.67 0.57 -10.91
CA ALA A 44 -12.03 1.89 -10.83
C ALA A 44 -10.70 1.82 -10.05
N ILE A 45 -9.58 1.67 -10.77
CA ILE A 45 -8.24 1.77 -10.18
C ILE A 45 -8.04 3.15 -9.54
N VAL A 46 -7.79 3.16 -8.22
CA VAL A 46 -7.42 4.32 -7.42
C VAL A 46 -5.91 4.51 -7.53
N THR A 47 -5.49 5.63 -8.13
CA THR A 47 -4.09 5.88 -8.48
C THR A 47 -3.22 6.19 -7.26
N ARG A 48 -3.80 6.79 -6.21
CA ARG A 48 -3.08 7.17 -4.98
C ARG A 48 -3.82 6.67 -3.74
N PRO A 49 -3.83 5.34 -3.51
CA PRO A 49 -4.71 4.72 -2.52
C PRO A 49 -4.47 5.25 -1.10
N PHE A 50 -3.22 5.54 -0.74
CA PHE A 50 -2.82 5.95 0.61
C PHE A 50 -2.74 7.48 0.80
N GLU A 51 -3.25 8.27 -0.15
CA GLU A 51 -3.23 9.73 -0.06
C GLU A 51 -3.76 10.23 1.31
N GLY A 52 -3.05 11.19 1.89
CA GLY A 52 -3.41 11.83 3.16
C GLY A 52 -2.79 11.18 4.41
N LEU A 53 -2.06 10.08 4.26
CA LEU A 53 -1.32 9.44 5.36
C LEU A 53 0.15 9.85 5.36
N ALA A 54 0.68 10.22 6.52
CA ALA A 54 2.13 10.38 6.73
C ALA A 54 2.89 9.06 6.48
N ALA A 55 2.22 7.92 6.64
CA ALA A 55 2.73 6.59 6.32
C ALA A 55 2.77 6.27 4.81
N GLU A 56 2.16 7.08 3.94
CA GLU A 56 2.01 6.77 2.50
C GLU A 56 3.31 6.34 1.80
N PRO A 57 4.43 7.09 1.90
CA PRO A 57 5.65 6.71 1.19
C PRO A 57 6.17 5.33 1.61
N GLU A 58 6.05 5.03 2.90
CA GLU A 58 6.54 3.78 3.48
C GLU A 58 5.62 2.60 3.11
N LEU A 59 4.29 2.80 3.12
CA LEU A 59 3.33 1.81 2.62
C LEU A 59 3.60 1.45 1.16
N ILE A 60 3.91 2.44 0.31
CA ILE A 60 4.27 2.22 -1.09
C ILE A 60 5.59 1.44 -1.18
N ALA A 61 6.63 1.82 -0.44
CA ALA A 61 7.92 1.12 -0.49
C ALA A 61 7.77 -0.36 -0.06
N LEU A 62 7.08 -0.60 1.05
CA LEU A 62 6.82 -1.94 1.57
C LEU A 62 5.97 -2.80 0.62
N ARG A 63 5.05 -2.18 -0.14
CA ARG A 63 4.28 -2.90 -1.16
C ARG A 63 5.14 -3.20 -2.39
N GLU A 64 5.83 -2.21 -2.92
CA GLU A 64 6.36 -2.30 -4.28
C GLU A 64 7.73 -2.97 -4.35
N PHE A 65 8.58 -2.83 -3.32
CA PHE A 65 9.97 -3.28 -3.48
C PHE A 65 10.75 -3.68 -2.24
N VAL A 66 10.30 -3.40 -1.02
CA VAL A 66 11.01 -3.90 0.17
C VAL A 66 10.71 -5.40 0.31
N PRO A 67 11.73 -6.27 0.36
CA PRO A 67 11.52 -7.71 0.31
C PRO A 67 10.92 -8.26 1.61
N SER A 68 11.59 -8.02 2.75
CA SER A 68 11.18 -8.52 4.05
C SER A 68 11.24 -7.40 5.09
N ALA A 69 10.07 -6.98 5.56
CA ALA A 69 9.96 -6.00 6.63
C ALA A 69 8.62 -6.09 7.34
N THR A 70 8.61 -5.63 8.58
CA THR A 70 7.40 -5.48 9.40
C THR A 70 7.30 -4.07 9.97
N ALA A 71 6.09 -3.59 10.25
CA ALA A 71 5.90 -2.31 10.92
C ALA A 71 4.63 -2.34 11.78
N ALA A 72 4.69 -1.78 12.98
CA ALA A 72 3.48 -1.60 13.79
C ALA A 72 2.55 -0.60 13.10
N LEU A 73 1.28 -0.96 12.88
CA LEU A 73 0.30 -0.03 12.31
C LEU A 73 -0.11 1.01 13.36
N PRO A 74 -0.07 2.31 13.03
CA PRO A 74 -0.50 3.37 13.94
C PRO A 74 -2.03 3.47 13.99
N LEU A 75 -2.69 2.42 14.48
CA LEU A 75 -4.15 2.35 14.58
C LEU A 75 -4.67 3.51 15.44
N ALA A 76 -5.76 4.13 14.99
CA ALA A 76 -6.48 5.15 15.72
C ALA A 76 -7.38 4.54 16.81
N GLY A 77 -7.70 5.33 17.84
CA GLY A 77 -8.54 4.90 18.95
C GLY A 77 -7.88 3.84 19.84
N THR A 78 -8.69 2.95 20.41
CA THR A 78 -8.24 1.86 21.28
C THR A 78 -8.51 0.52 20.59
N PRO A 79 -7.57 0.00 19.78
CA PRO A 79 -7.79 -1.24 19.05
C PRO A 79 -7.86 -2.44 20.01
N ARG A 80 -8.59 -3.49 19.62
CA ARG A 80 -8.73 -4.74 20.41
C ARG A 80 -7.37 -5.43 20.63
N ARG A 81 -6.45 -5.30 19.68
CA ARG A 81 -5.07 -5.82 19.71
C ARG A 81 -4.19 -4.96 18.78
N PRO A 82 -2.85 -4.95 18.97
CA PRO A 82 -1.95 -4.39 17.96
C PRO A 82 -2.02 -5.20 16.66
N VAL A 83 -1.82 -4.52 15.53
CA VAL A 83 -1.72 -5.15 14.21
C VAL A 83 -0.38 -4.76 13.59
N THR A 84 0.36 -5.74 13.11
CA THR A 84 1.66 -5.58 12.47
C THR A 84 1.49 -5.69 10.96
N LEU A 85 1.88 -4.65 10.23
CA LEU A 85 2.01 -4.73 8.79
C LEU A 85 3.24 -5.57 8.43
N ALA A 86 3.13 -6.35 7.36
CA ALA A 86 4.20 -7.14 6.79
C ALA A 86 4.29 -6.91 5.28
N THR A 87 5.51 -6.95 4.72
CA THR A 87 5.70 -6.93 3.26
C THR A 87 4.99 -8.12 2.62
N VAL A 88 5.37 -9.34 3.00
CA VAL A 88 4.82 -10.61 2.50
C VAL A 88 4.50 -11.52 3.68
N LEU A 89 3.29 -12.10 3.69
CA LEU A 89 2.90 -13.17 4.59
C LEU A 89 3.06 -14.54 3.91
N PRO A 90 3.08 -15.65 4.66
CA PRO A 90 3.06 -16.99 4.06
C PRO A 90 1.98 -17.12 2.97
N MET A 91 2.36 -17.73 1.85
CA MET A 91 1.49 -17.87 0.65
C MET A 91 1.00 -16.53 0.05
N ALA A 92 1.59 -15.39 0.44
CA ALA A 92 1.11 -14.05 0.11
C ALA A 92 -0.35 -13.80 0.55
N ALA A 93 -0.70 -14.32 1.73
CA ALA A 93 -1.98 -14.08 2.39
C ALA A 93 -2.20 -12.59 2.71
N ALA A 94 -3.46 -12.16 2.75
CA ALA A 94 -3.85 -10.79 3.09
C ALA A 94 -3.70 -10.49 4.59
N ALA A 95 -4.00 -11.47 5.46
CA ALA A 95 -3.78 -11.34 6.90
C ALA A 95 -3.59 -12.70 7.56
N LEU A 96 -3.00 -12.70 8.76
CA LEU A 96 -2.75 -13.89 9.58
C LEU A 96 -2.85 -13.49 11.05
N VAL A 97 -3.56 -14.28 11.86
CA VAL A 97 -3.41 -14.24 13.31
C VAL A 97 -2.71 -15.52 13.74
N ARG A 98 -1.49 -15.39 14.24
CA ARG A 98 -0.68 -16.53 14.66
C ARG A 98 -1.27 -17.17 15.93
N SER A 99 -0.84 -18.39 16.25
CA SER A 99 -1.30 -19.16 17.42
C SER A 99 -1.05 -18.46 18.75
N ASP A 100 -0.03 -17.60 18.85
CA ASP A 100 0.27 -16.75 20.01
C ASP A 100 -0.57 -15.46 20.06
N GLY A 101 -1.48 -15.27 19.09
CA GLY A 101 -2.38 -14.12 19.00
C GLY A 101 -1.81 -12.91 18.27
N ALA A 102 -0.53 -12.96 17.83
CA ALA A 102 0.07 -11.89 17.05
C ALA A 102 -0.66 -11.74 15.69
N ALA A 103 -1.14 -10.53 15.40
CA ALA A 103 -1.94 -10.24 14.22
C ALA A 103 -1.12 -9.49 13.17
N PHE A 104 -1.15 -10.00 11.95
CA PHE A 104 -0.40 -9.48 10.82
C PHE A 104 -1.30 -9.18 9.61
N VAL A 105 -0.94 -8.16 8.84
CA VAL A 105 -1.56 -7.81 7.56
C VAL A 105 -0.47 -7.71 6.49
N GLY A 106 -0.66 -8.39 5.37
CA GLY A 106 0.28 -8.42 4.25
C GLY A 106 -0.01 -7.34 3.21
N LEU A 107 1.04 -6.72 2.65
CA LEU A 107 0.92 -5.77 1.55
C LEU A 107 1.09 -6.41 0.17
N GLN A 108 2.00 -7.36 0.06
CA GLN A 108 2.34 -8.06 -1.16
C GLN A 108 1.50 -9.32 -1.30
N VAL A 109 0.23 -9.11 -1.65
CA VAL A 109 -0.79 -10.15 -1.80
C VAL A 109 -0.92 -10.62 -3.26
N GLN A 110 -1.46 -11.83 -3.45
CA GLN A 110 -1.72 -12.39 -4.78
C GLN A 110 -2.85 -11.68 -5.53
N THR A 111 -3.92 -11.35 -4.80
CA THR A 111 -5.15 -10.78 -5.35
C THR A 111 -5.48 -9.48 -4.64
N ARG A 112 -5.85 -8.46 -5.41
CA ARG A 112 -6.21 -7.12 -4.92
C ARG A 112 -7.31 -6.49 -5.77
N SER A 113 -8.07 -5.58 -5.18
CA SER A 113 -9.00 -4.71 -5.88
C SER A 113 -8.27 -3.51 -6.52
N GLY A 114 -9.05 -2.61 -7.14
CA GLY A 114 -8.57 -1.33 -7.63
C GLY A 114 -8.23 -0.30 -6.53
N ASP A 115 -8.63 -0.52 -5.27
CA ASP A 115 -8.37 0.38 -4.14
C ASP A 115 -7.61 -0.35 -3.02
N LEU A 116 -6.27 -0.31 -3.09
CA LEU A 116 -5.41 -0.93 -2.09
C LEU A 116 -5.66 -0.46 -0.65
N SER A 117 -6.12 0.77 -0.47
CA SER A 117 -6.41 1.28 0.87
C SER A 117 -7.59 0.56 1.50
N ARG A 118 -8.61 0.26 0.70
CA ARG A 118 -9.78 -0.51 1.12
C ARG A 118 -9.42 -1.96 1.43
N ASP A 119 -8.60 -2.57 0.58
CA ASP A 119 -8.13 -3.95 0.77
C ASP A 119 -7.38 -4.10 2.11
N VAL A 120 -6.42 -3.21 2.36
CA VAL A 120 -5.64 -3.23 3.62
C VAL A 120 -6.56 -2.93 4.81
N ALA A 121 -7.52 -2.01 4.69
CA ALA A 121 -8.48 -1.75 5.77
C ALA A 121 -9.31 -2.98 6.14
N ARG A 122 -9.77 -3.75 5.15
CA ARG A 122 -10.49 -5.01 5.37
C ARG A 122 -9.64 -6.05 6.06
N ALA A 123 -8.39 -6.21 5.62
CA ALA A 123 -7.44 -7.12 6.24
C ALA A 123 -7.18 -6.73 7.72
N VAL A 124 -7.04 -5.43 8.01
CA VAL A 124 -6.89 -4.92 9.39
C VAL A 124 -8.13 -5.23 10.23
N GLN A 125 -9.33 -4.92 9.73
CA GLN A 125 -10.59 -5.19 10.44
C GLN A 125 -10.77 -6.68 10.73
N TRP A 126 -10.49 -7.54 9.74
CA TRP A 126 -10.51 -8.98 9.92
C TRP A 126 -9.51 -9.43 11.00
N ALA A 127 -8.26 -8.95 10.94
CA ALA A 127 -7.21 -9.33 11.89
C ALA A 127 -7.51 -8.90 13.33
N LEU A 128 -8.27 -7.83 13.53
CA LEU A 128 -8.71 -7.39 14.86
C LEU A 128 -9.69 -8.39 15.50
N THR A 129 -10.51 -9.06 14.70
CA THR A 129 -11.58 -9.97 15.18
C THR A 129 -11.26 -11.45 15.06
N ALA A 130 -10.33 -11.84 14.19
CA ALA A 130 -9.96 -13.23 13.94
C ALA A 130 -9.37 -13.93 15.17
N GLU A 131 -9.58 -15.23 15.26
CA GLU A 131 -9.09 -16.08 16.34
C GLU A 131 -7.63 -16.52 16.06
N PRO A 132 -6.85 -16.85 17.11
CA PRO A 132 -5.49 -17.35 16.93
C PRO A 132 -5.43 -18.60 16.04
N GLY A 133 -4.51 -18.59 15.08
CA GLY A 133 -4.33 -19.66 14.09
C GLY A 133 -5.11 -19.46 12.78
N GLU A 134 -5.97 -18.44 12.68
CA GLU A 134 -6.68 -18.13 11.45
C GLU A 134 -5.81 -17.38 10.43
N ALA A 135 -6.04 -17.62 9.14
CA ALA A 135 -5.41 -16.90 8.04
C ALA A 135 -6.45 -16.46 7.01
N LEU A 136 -6.32 -15.23 6.54
CA LEU A 136 -7.11 -14.67 5.44
C LEU A 136 -6.28 -14.68 4.17
N SER A 137 -6.52 -15.65 3.29
CA SER A 137 -5.78 -15.78 2.03
C SER A 137 -6.00 -14.58 1.10
N VAL A 138 -7.26 -14.17 0.93
CA VAL A 138 -7.65 -13.07 0.03
C VAL A 138 -8.73 -12.24 0.73
N VAL A 139 -8.64 -10.93 0.62
CA VAL A 139 -9.71 -10.02 1.07
C VAL A 139 -10.86 -10.08 0.09
N ASP A 140 -12.09 -10.08 0.61
CA ASP A 140 -13.27 -9.84 -0.21
C ASP A 140 -13.11 -8.47 -0.91
N THR A 141 -13.47 -8.39 -2.18
CA THR A 141 -13.36 -7.21 -3.03
C THR A 141 -14.73 -6.60 -3.37
N ASP A 142 -15.82 -7.03 -2.72
CA ASP A 142 -17.15 -6.43 -2.91
C ASP A 142 -17.17 -4.94 -2.54
N ASP A 143 -17.74 -4.05 -3.34
CA ASP A 143 -17.64 -2.60 -3.17
C ASP A 143 -18.53 -1.99 -2.08
N GLU A 144 -19.41 -2.79 -1.44
CA GLU A 144 -20.36 -2.29 -0.42
C GLU A 144 -19.67 -1.67 0.80
N VAL A 145 -18.51 -2.19 1.21
CA VAL A 145 -17.76 -1.66 2.37
C VAL A 145 -16.84 -0.54 1.92
N THR A 146 -17.10 0.67 2.41
CA THR A 146 -16.41 1.92 2.02
C THR A 146 -15.22 2.31 2.90
N THR A 147 -14.99 1.63 4.02
CA THR A 147 -13.89 1.95 4.94
C THR A 147 -12.54 1.82 4.25
N ARG A 148 -11.69 2.84 4.39
CA ARG A 148 -10.33 2.89 3.86
C ARG A 148 -9.33 2.93 5.00
N LEU A 149 -8.05 2.71 4.69
CA LEU A 149 -6.99 2.69 5.69
C LEU A 149 -6.87 4.03 6.43
N GLN A 150 -7.20 5.14 5.75
CA GLN A 150 -7.30 6.48 6.33
C GLN A 150 -8.28 6.58 7.52
N ASP A 151 -9.34 5.76 7.51
CA ASP A 151 -10.34 5.77 8.58
C ASP A 151 -9.86 5.01 9.82
N LEU A 152 -8.80 4.19 9.68
CA LEU A 152 -8.29 3.29 10.72
C LEU A 152 -6.96 3.75 11.32
N LEU A 153 -6.17 4.55 10.61
CA LEU A 153 -4.84 4.99 11.05
C LEU A 153 -4.84 6.44 11.55
N ARG A 154 -3.92 6.74 12.45
CA ARG A 154 -3.56 8.13 12.79
C ARG A 154 -2.82 8.74 11.59
N ALA A 155 -3.49 9.67 10.91
CA ALA A 155 -3.04 10.16 9.61
C ALA A 155 -1.70 10.91 9.63
N ASP A 156 -1.33 11.49 10.76
CA ASP A 156 -0.10 12.26 10.96
C ASP A 156 1.09 11.42 11.45
N GLU A 157 0.88 10.13 11.76
CA GLU A 157 1.96 9.26 12.21
C GLU A 157 2.66 8.54 11.04
N PRO A 158 3.98 8.73 10.87
CA PRO A 158 4.74 7.97 9.89
C PRO A 158 4.90 6.51 10.33
N LEU A 159 4.96 5.60 9.36
CA LEU A 159 5.26 4.20 9.60
C LEU A 159 6.77 4.00 9.81
N GLN A 160 7.14 3.20 10.81
CA GLN A 160 8.54 2.87 11.13
C GLN A 160 8.79 1.39 10.85
N PRO A 161 9.36 1.04 9.69
CA PRO A 161 9.59 -0.35 9.33
C PRO A 161 10.87 -0.88 9.97
N GLN A 162 10.79 -2.14 10.39
CA GLN A 162 11.92 -2.99 10.71
C GLN A 162 12.17 -3.91 9.52
N LEU A 163 13.36 -3.85 8.94
CA LEU A 163 13.78 -4.75 7.88
C LEU A 163 14.30 -6.04 8.49
N HIS A 164 14.09 -7.13 7.79
CA HIS A 164 14.60 -8.45 8.14
C HIS A 164 15.42 -8.99 6.98
N ASP A 165 16.46 -9.75 7.28
CA ASP A 165 17.31 -10.38 6.25
C ASP A 165 16.59 -11.54 5.56
N ASP A 166 15.55 -12.09 6.19
CA ASP A 166 14.78 -13.23 5.73
C ASP A 166 13.33 -13.18 6.28
N PHE A 167 12.57 -14.27 6.11
CA PHE A 167 11.21 -14.43 6.60
C PHE A 167 11.10 -15.28 7.89
N ALA A 168 12.18 -15.49 8.63
CA ALA A 168 12.16 -16.28 9.87
C ALA A 168 11.14 -15.75 10.89
N TRP A 169 10.88 -14.43 10.87
CA TRP A 169 9.87 -13.74 11.68
C TRP A 169 8.43 -14.22 11.46
N TRP A 170 8.14 -15.00 10.41
CA TRP A 170 6.83 -15.66 10.24
C TRP A 170 6.51 -16.61 11.42
N LEU A 171 7.54 -17.21 12.01
CA LEU A 171 7.39 -18.17 13.10
C LEU A 171 7.52 -17.49 14.47
N PRO A 172 6.88 -18.03 15.52
CA PRO A 172 7.19 -17.64 16.89
C PRO A 172 8.66 -17.92 17.22
N ASP A 173 9.22 -17.16 18.16
CA ASP A 173 10.59 -17.37 18.61
C ASP A 173 10.77 -18.80 19.14
N GLY A 174 11.74 -19.52 18.57
CA GLY A 174 12.07 -20.89 18.98
C GLY A 174 11.34 -22.00 18.22
N ASP A 175 10.35 -21.67 17.38
CA ASP A 175 9.70 -22.65 16.51
C ASP A 175 10.57 -22.98 15.29
N GLN A 176 10.58 -24.25 14.91
CA GLN A 176 11.27 -24.72 13.71
C GLN A 176 10.24 -24.96 12.59
N PRO A 177 10.48 -24.45 11.37
CA PRO A 177 9.60 -24.73 10.26
C PRO A 177 9.66 -26.22 9.88
N THR A 178 8.51 -26.79 9.56
CA THR A 178 8.43 -28.19 9.12
C THR A 178 7.53 -28.30 7.89
N GLY A 179 7.72 -29.36 7.10
CA GLY A 179 6.88 -29.67 5.94
C GLY A 179 6.71 -28.49 4.97
N ASP A 180 5.46 -28.21 4.61
CA ASP A 180 5.11 -27.16 3.65
C ASP A 180 5.51 -25.75 4.10
N VAL A 181 5.55 -25.49 5.42
CA VAL A 181 5.98 -24.20 5.97
C VAL A 181 7.47 -23.96 5.70
N ALA A 182 8.31 -24.99 5.87
CA ALA A 182 9.73 -24.91 5.57
C ALA A 182 9.99 -24.62 4.09
N LEU A 183 9.27 -25.31 3.19
CA LEU A 183 9.38 -25.11 1.76
C LEU A 183 8.90 -23.70 1.33
N SER A 184 7.83 -23.19 1.96
CA SER A 184 7.34 -21.84 1.71
C SER A 184 8.37 -20.78 2.13
N LEU A 185 8.99 -20.95 3.31
CA LEU A 185 10.06 -20.08 3.80
C LEU A 185 11.29 -20.11 2.89
N GLU A 186 11.76 -21.29 2.49
CA GLU A 186 12.91 -21.42 1.59
C GLU A 186 12.69 -20.66 0.28
N ARG A 187 11.50 -20.82 -0.32
CA ARG A 187 11.12 -20.11 -1.56
C ARG A 187 11.06 -18.60 -1.37
N ALA A 188 10.50 -18.14 -0.25
CA ALA A 188 10.40 -16.72 0.05
C ALA A 188 11.79 -16.11 0.28
N ASN A 189 12.64 -16.78 1.06
CA ASN A 189 14.01 -16.36 1.37
C ASN A 189 14.90 -16.33 0.12
N ALA A 190 14.72 -17.27 -0.80
CA ALA A 190 15.45 -17.29 -2.07
C ALA A 190 15.16 -16.07 -2.97
N ALA A 191 14.03 -15.37 -2.75
CA ALA A 191 13.66 -14.17 -3.48
C ALA A 191 14.10 -12.87 -2.78
N VAL A 192 14.66 -12.94 -1.57
CA VAL A 192 15.12 -11.75 -0.83
C VAL A 192 16.42 -11.25 -1.43
N MET A 193 16.41 -9.99 -1.86
CA MET A 193 17.62 -9.25 -2.21
C MET A 193 18.11 -8.48 -0.99
N PRO A 194 19.42 -8.49 -0.66
CA PRO A 194 19.97 -7.72 0.44
C PRO A 194 19.57 -6.24 0.31
N SER A 195 18.93 -5.71 1.34
CA SER A 195 18.31 -4.39 1.30
C SER A 195 18.56 -3.64 2.60
N VAL A 196 18.89 -2.36 2.51
CA VAL A 196 19.03 -1.49 3.68
C VAL A 196 18.23 -0.21 3.50
N ARG A 197 17.60 0.24 4.59
CA ARG A 197 16.92 1.54 4.62
C ARG A 197 17.95 2.65 4.68
N VAL A 198 17.87 3.59 3.75
CA VAL A 198 18.75 4.75 3.72
C VAL A 198 18.23 5.80 4.69
N SER A 199 19.13 6.28 5.55
CA SER A 199 18.84 7.29 6.57
C SER A 199 19.60 8.58 6.28
N GLY A 200 18.96 9.73 6.53
CA GLY A 200 19.55 11.04 6.31
C GLY A 200 18.54 12.16 6.53
N SER A 201 19.01 13.40 6.66
CA SER A 201 18.10 14.55 6.77
C SER A 201 17.25 14.68 5.51
N GLY A 202 15.92 14.73 5.67
CA GLY A 202 14.96 14.79 4.56
C GLY A 202 14.77 13.49 3.78
N VAL A 203 15.48 12.41 4.12
CA VAL A 203 15.34 11.11 3.47
C VAL A 203 14.31 10.26 4.20
N HIS A 204 13.34 9.74 3.44
CA HIS A 204 12.27 8.87 3.91
C HIS A 204 11.92 7.87 2.82
N ALA A 205 11.48 6.67 3.19
CA ALA A 205 11.09 5.60 2.27
C ALA A 205 12.08 5.39 1.10
N ALA A 206 13.38 5.45 1.42
CA ALA A 206 14.48 5.24 0.49
C ALA A 206 15.27 3.99 0.88
N TYR A 207 15.52 3.14 -0.09
CA TYR A 207 16.06 1.81 0.11
C TYR A 207 17.15 1.51 -0.89
N TRP A 208 18.32 1.16 -0.37
CA TRP A 208 19.40 0.61 -1.18
C TRP A 208 19.20 -0.90 -1.26
N VAL A 209 19.30 -1.45 -2.46
CA VAL A 209 19.12 -2.88 -2.74
C VAL A 209 20.31 -3.37 -3.55
N ASP A 210 20.94 -4.44 -3.08
CA ASP A 210 21.94 -5.17 -3.84
C ASP A 210 21.25 -6.12 -4.82
N ALA A 211 21.21 -5.75 -6.11
CA ALA A 211 20.67 -6.62 -7.16
C ALA A 211 21.78 -7.45 -7.85
N GLY A 212 22.98 -7.54 -7.27
CA GLY A 212 24.12 -8.27 -7.79
C GLY A 212 25.02 -7.38 -8.66
N ASP A 213 24.75 -7.30 -9.97
CA ASP A 213 25.62 -6.57 -10.90
C ASP A 213 25.66 -5.05 -10.62
N LYS A 214 24.53 -4.50 -10.16
CA LYS A 214 24.39 -3.09 -9.76
C LYS A 214 23.47 -2.99 -8.56
N ALA A 215 23.85 -2.13 -7.61
CA ALA A 215 22.94 -1.73 -6.57
C ALA A 215 21.96 -0.66 -7.06
N HIS A 216 20.75 -0.67 -6.54
CA HIS A 216 19.71 0.29 -6.86
C HIS A 216 19.32 1.09 -5.61
N LEU A 217 19.12 2.39 -5.76
CA LEU A 217 18.40 3.19 -4.79
C LEU A 217 16.95 3.34 -5.26
N ARG A 218 16.00 2.79 -4.51
CA ARG A 218 14.57 2.98 -4.72
C ARG A 218 14.04 3.97 -3.70
N TRP A 219 13.52 5.10 -4.15
CA TRP A 219 13.08 6.19 -3.29
C TRP A 219 11.66 6.62 -3.64
N VAL A 220 10.72 6.39 -2.72
CA VAL A 220 9.36 6.92 -2.86
C VAL A 220 9.34 8.40 -2.48
N ARG A 221 8.83 9.24 -3.38
CA ARG A 221 8.76 10.68 -3.22
C ARG A 221 7.30 11.14 -2.97
N PRO A 222 7.03 11.92 -1.92
CA PRO A 222 5.68 12.37 -1.54
C PRO A 222 5.25 13.62 -2.30
N GLU A 223 6.20 14.31 -2.94
CA GLU A 223 5.92 15.52 -3.70
C GLU A 223 4.98 15.23 -4.89
N PRO A 224 4.14 16.20 -5.30
CA PRO A 224 3.30 16.04 -6.47
C PRO A 224 4.14 15.70 -7.71
N GLU A 225 3.72 14.65 -8.43
CA GLU A 225 4.46 14.09 -9.56
C GLU A 225 4.90 15.16 -10.58
N GLU A 226 3.99 16.06 -10.98
CA GLU A 226 4.28 17.11 -11.95
C GLU A 226 5.42 18.03 -11.49
N GLN A 227 5.47 18.37 -10.19
CA GLN A 227 6.51 19.24 -9.64
C GLN A 227 7.84 18.48 -9.53
N LEU A 228 7.78 17.22 -9.11
CA LEU A 228 8.95 16.35 -8.99
C LEU A 228 9.60 16.14 -10.36
N LEU A 229 8.82 15.76 -11.38
CA LEU A 229 9.32 15.52 -12.74
C LEU A 229 9.95 16.79 -13.35
N VAL A 230 9.35 17.95 -13.14
CA VAL A 230 9.93 19.23 -13.60
C VAL A 230 11.26 19.51 -12.90
N ALA A 231 11.35 19.27 -11.59
CA ALA A 231 12.60 19.45 -10.85
C ALA A 231 13.69 18.48 -11.34
N MET A 232 13.34 17.20 -11.54
CA MET A 232 14.26 16.18 -12.03
C MET A 232 14.74 16.46 -13.45
N ALA A 233 13.85 16.92 -14.35
CA ALA A 233 14.24 17.32 -15.70
C ALA A 233 15.25 18.48 -15.70
N ARG A 234 15.10 19.44 -14.77
CA ARG A 234 16.06 20.55 -14.61
C ARG A 234 17.41 20.07 -14.09
N LEU A 235 17.44 19.13 -13.14
CA LEU A 235 18.67 18.51 -12.66
C LEU A 235 19.36 17.72 -13.79
N ALA A 236 18.60 16.93 -14.55
CA ALA A 236 19.13 16.16 -15.67
C ALA A 236 19.74 17.07 -16.74
N ALA A 237 19.09 18.20 -17.07
CA ALA A 237 19.62 19.18 -18.03
C ALA A 237 20.95 19.83 -17.59
N ARG A 238 21.30 19.75 -16.30
CA ARG A 238 22.56 20.25 -15.73
C ARG A 238 23.57 19.13 -15.41
N ASP A 239 23.24 17.88 -15.74
CA ASP A 239 24.00 16.70 -15.35
C ASP A 239 24.13 16.52 -13.82
N GLU A 240 23.14 17.06 -13.08
CA GLU A 240 23.08 17.04 -11.61
C GLU A 240 22.10 15.96 -11.09
N LEU A 241 21.48 15.17 -11.98
CA LEU A 241 20.58 14.07 -11.59
C LEU A 241 21.36 12.77 -11.33
N ASN A 242 22.29 12.83 -10.38
CA ASN A 242 23.10 11.72 -9.92
C ASN A 242 23.28 11.78 -8.39
N LEU A 243 23.82 10.71 -7.80
CA LEU A 243 24.12 10.56 -6.37
C LEU A 243 25.64 10.37 -6.14
N GLY A 244 26.46 10.97 -6.99
CA GLY A 244 27.91 10.80 -7.01
C GLY A 244 28.42 10.02 -8.20
N GLU A 245 29.74 9.86 -8.26
CA GLU A 245 30.45 9.22 -9.37
C GLU A 245 29.92 7.79 -9.63
N GLY A 246 29.71 7.46 -10.91
CA GLY A 246 29.24 6.14 -11.34
C GLY A 246 27.74 5.87 -11.13
N SER A 247 27.00 6.80 -10.52
CA SER A 247 25.55 6.70 -10.40
C SER A 247 24.83 7.31 -11.61
N ARG A 248 23.65 6.79 -11.91
CA ARG A 248 22.77 7.32 -12.95
C ARG A 248 21.33 7.16 -12.52
N TYR A 249 20.49 8.12 -12.89
CA TYR A 249 19.05 7.94 -12.86
C TYR A 249 18.65 6.96 -13.97
N VAL A 250 17.80 5.98 -13.64
CA VAL A 250 17.30 4.93 -14.54
C VAL A 250 15.80 5.00 -14.59
#